data_AF-A0A259S7H6-F1
#
_entry.id   AF-A0A259S7H6-F1
#
_cell.length_a   1.000
_cell.length_b   1.000
_cell.length_c   1.000
_cell.angle_alpha   90.00
_cell.angle_beta   90.00
_cell.angle_gamma   90.00
#
_symmetry.space_group_name_H-M   'P 1'
#
loop_
_entity.id
_entity.type
_entity.pdbx_description
1 polymer ?
#
loop_
_entity_poly.entity_id
_entity_poly.type
_entity_poly.pdbx_seq_one_letter_code
_entity_poly.pdbx_strand_id
1 'polypeptide(L)' 'MAHIVILGAGIGGMPAAYEVRQELGKEHKVTVVTADTYFQFIPSNPWVAVGWRNRDDITFPLAP' A
#
# COMPACT_ATOMS: atom_id res chain seq x y z
N MET A 1 -24.54 -4.81 -1.78
CA MET A 1 -23.54 -3.73 -1.74
C MET A 1 -22.80 -3.82 -0.41
N ALA A 2 -21.50 -4.12 -0.43
CA ALA A 2 -20.69 -4.20 0.79
C ALA A 2 -19.65 -3.08 0.83
N HIS A 3 -19.32 -2.63 2.03
CA HIS A 3 -18.16 -1.77 2.27
C HIS A 3 -17.07 -2.60 2.92
N ILE A 4 -15.94 -2.72 2.21
CA ILE A 4 -14.81 -3.53 2.60
C ILE A 4 -13.68 -2.58 2.99
N VAL A 5 -13.14 -2.79 4.18
CA VAL A 5 -12.05 -1.99 4.74
C VAL A 5 -10.81 -2.87 4.83
N ILE A 6 -9.71 -2.38 4.27
CA ILE A 6 -8.40 -3.00 4.38
C ILE A 6 -7.56 -2.14 5.32
N LEU A 7 -7.14 -2.73 6.44
CA LEU A 7 -6.32 -2.05 7.44
C LEU A 7 -4.84 -2.34 7.16
N GLY A 8 -4.11 -1.30 6.75
CA GLY A 8 -2.70 -1.33 6.39
C GLY A 8 -2.48 -1.28 4.87
N ALA A 9 -1.53 -0.44 4.44
CA ALA A 9 -1.12 -0.29 3.04
C ALA A 9 0.33 -0.75 2.80
N GLY A 10 0.70 -1.88 3.40
CA GLY A 10 2.03 -2.51 3.21
C GLY A 10 2.06 -3.48 2.03
N ILE A 11 3.06 -4.37 2.04
CA ILE A 11 3.26 -5.40 0.98
C ILE A 11 2.02 -6.27 0.77
N GLY A 12 1.28 -6.60 1.84
CA GLY A 12 0.04 -7.38 1.73
C GLY A 12 -1.19 -6.53 1.44
N GLY A 13 -1.34 -5.39 2.13
CA GLY A 13 -2.56 -4.59 2.06
C GLY A 13 -2.77 -3.87 0.72
N MET A 14 -1.69 -3.42 0.07
CA MET A 14 -1.79 -2.76 -1.23
C MET A 14 -2.29 -3.70 -2.34
N PRO A 15 -1.68 -4.88 -2.59
CA PRO A 15 -2.21 -5.85 -3.54
C PRO A 15 -3.64 -6.29 -3.20
N ALA A 16 -3.93 -6.59 -1.93
CA ALA A 16 -5.27 -6.97 -1.50
C ALA A 16 -6.33 -5.93 -1.88
N ALA A 17 -6.01 -4.63 -1.80
CA ALA A 17 -6.93 -3.57 -2.20
C ALA A 17 -7.22 -3.57 -3.70
N TYR A 18 -6.20 -3.79 -4.52
CA TYR A 18 -6.36 -3.89 -5.98
C TYR A 18 -7.10 -5.17 -6.38
N GLU A 19 -6.76 -6.30 -5.76
CA GLU A 19 -7.37 -7.61 -6.02
C GLU A 19 -8.86 -7.59 -5.65
N VAL A 20 -9.22 -7.13 -4.46
CA VAL A 20 -10.63 -7.00 -4.04
C VAL A 20 -11.40 -6.07 -4.96
N ARG A 21 -10.81 -4.95 -5.40
CA ARG A 21 -11.44 -4.04 -6.38
C ARG A 21 -11.64 -4.70 -7.74
N GLN A 22 -10.70 -5.53 -8.17
CA GLN A 22 -10.76 -6.24 -9.45
C GLN A 22 -11.80 -7.36 -9.41
N GLU A 23 -11.85 -8.15 -8.34
CA GLU A 23 -12.71 -9.33 -8.21
C GLU A 23 -14.17 -8.98 -7.93
N LEU A 24 -14.42 -7.97 -7.10
CA LEU A 24 -15.77 -7.62 -6.65
C LEU A 24 -16.40 -6.46 -7.42
N GLY A 25 -15.72 -5.87 -8.40
CA GLY A 25 -16.29 -4.79 -9.21
C GLY A 25 -16.45 -3.44 -8.49
N LYS A 26 -17.21 -2.53 -9.11
CA LYS A 26 -17.33 -1.11 -8.71
C LYS A 26 -18.53 -0.82 -7.81
N GLU A 27 -19.48 -1.72 -7.78
CA GLU A 27 -20.67 -1.68 -6.94
C GLU A 27 -20.32 -1.83 -5.46
N HIS A 28 -19.20 -2.47 -5.13
CA HIS A 28 -18.66 -2.54 -3.78
C HIS A 28 -17.73 -1.36 -3.48
N LYS A 29 -17.78 -0.85 -2.25
CA LYS A 29 -16.84 0.18 -1.78
C LYS A 29 -15.63 -0.50 -1.14
N VAL A 30 -14.44 -0.19 -1.61
CA VAL A 30 -13.16 -0.62 -1.01
C VAL A 30 -12.48 0.61 -0.43
N THR A 31 -12.06 0.54 0.82
CA THR A 31 -11.32 1.63 1.49
C THR A 31 -10.09 1.06 2.16
N VAL A 32 -8.94 1.67 1.90
CA VAL A 32 -7.70 1.35 2.61
C VAL A 32 -7.49 2.39 3.70
N VAL A 33 -7.20 1.94 4.91
CA VAL A 33 -6.82 2.81 6.04
C VAL A 33 -5.45 2.38 6.50
N THR A 34 -4.50 3.30 6.55
CA THR A 34 -3.11 3.03 6.92
C THR A 34 -2.57 4.16 7.78
N ALA A 35 -1.53 3.88 8.56
CA ALA A 35 -0.94 4.86 9.48
C ALA A 35 -0.11 5.93 8.75
N ASP A 36 0.49 5.58 7.62
CA ASP A 36 1.38 6.43 6.83
C ASP A 36 0.75 6.88 5.51
N THR A 37 1.21 8.01 4.97
CA THR A 37 0.74 8.57 3.69
C THR A 37 1.58 8.12 2.49
N TYR A 38 2.40 7.08 2.64
CA TYR A 38 3.29 6.57 1.59
C TYR A 38 3.37 5.05 1.66
N PHE A 39 3.62 4.42 0.51
CA PHE A 39 4.05 3.03 0.46
C PHE A 39 5.57 3.00 0.61
N GLN A 40 6.08 1.97 1.27
CA GLN A 40 7.50 1.70 1.35
C GLN A 40 7.79 0.23 1.05
N PHE A 41 8.75 -0.02 0.17
CA PHE A 41 9.24 -1.37 -0.10
C PHE A 41 10.22 -1.79 1.01
N ILE A 42 9.66 -2.31 2.11
CA ILE A 42 10.38 -2.71 3.34
C ILE A 42 11.65 -3.55 3.11
N PRO A 43 11.70 -4.51 2.15
CA PRO A 43 12.91 -5.32 1.95
C PRO A 43 14.15 -4.51 1.55
N SER A 44 14.01 -3.29 1.03
CA SER A 44 15.14 -2.41 0.68
C SER A 44 15.67 -1.57 1.84
N ASN A 45 15.07 -1.63 3.04
CA ASN A 45 15.55 -0.88 4.21
C ASN A 45 17.03 -1.11 4.55
N PRO A 46 17.59 -2.34 4.46
CA PRO A 46 19.02 -2.54 4.71
C PRO A 46 19.92 -1.72 3.76
N TRP A 47 19.51 -1.54 2.50
CA TRP A 47 20.27 -0.75 1.52
C TRP A 47 20.19 0.74 1.80
N VAL A 48 19.06 1.22 2.32
CA VAL A 48 18.96 2.60 2.81
C VAL A 48 19.88 2.81 4.02
N ALA A 49 19.92 1.86 4.94
CA ALA A 49 20.74 1.95 6.15
C ALA A 49 22.25 2.03 5.87
N VAL A 50 22.73 1.43 4.76
CA VAL A 50 24.14 1.49 4.34
C VAL A 50 24.41 2.48 3.21
N GLY A 51 23.45 3.33 2.87
CA GLY A 51 23.61 4.39 1.86
C GLY A 51 23.68 3.92 0.40
N TRP A 52 23.26 2.68 0.12
CA TRP A 52 23.14 2.17 -1.27
C TRP A 52 21.87 2.64 -1.97
N ARG A 53 20.88 3.13 -1.20
CA ARG A 53 19.63 3.71 -1.67
C ARG A 53 19.24 4.89 -0.80
N ASN A 54 18.48 5.81 -1.38
CA ASN A 54 17.79 6.88 -0.67
C ASN A 54 16.35 6.47 -0.35
N ARG A 55 15.70 7.17 0.58
CA ARG A 55 14.29 6.94 0.92
C ARG A 55 13.38 7.04 -0.30
N ASP A 56 13.63 8.03 -1.15
CA ASP A 56 12.84 8.29 -2.35
C ASP A 56 12.98 7.18 -3.41
N ASP A 57 14.03 6.34 -3.33
CA ASP A 57 14.18 5.19 -4.21
C ASP A 57 13.21 4.04 -3.84
N ILE A 58 12.68 4.03 -2.60
CA ILE A 58 11.92 2.90 -2.04
C ILE A 58 10.53 3.29 -1.55
N THR A 59 10.15 4.57 -1.69
CA THR A 59 8.83 5.06 -1.28
C THR A 59 8.14 5.83 -2.40
N PHE A 60 6.81 5.81 -2.39
CA PHE A 60 5.99 6.71 -3.19
C PHE A 60 4.76 7.16 -2.38
N PRO A 61 4.24 8.38 -2.62
CA PRO A 61 3.07 8.86 -1.89
C PRO A 61 1.85 8.00 -2.21
N LEU A 62 1.12 7.62 -1.17
CA LEU A 62 -0.23 7.08 -1.33
C LEU A 62 -1.16 8.28 -1.53
N ALA A 63 -1.89 8.27 -2.64
CA ALA A 63 -2.96 9.22 -2.83
C ALA A 63 -4.09 8.93 -1.82
N PRO A 64 -4.87 9.94 -1.43
CA PRO A 64 -6.31 9.78 -1.39
C PRO A 64 -6.85 9.41 -2.78
#